data_AF-A0A1M5HE45-F1
#
_entry.id   AF-A0A1M5HE45-F1
#
_cell.length_a   1.000
_cell.length_b   1.000
_cell.length_c   1.000
_cell.angle_alpha   90.00
_cell.angle_beta   90.00
_cell.angle_gamma   90.00
#
_symmetry.space_group_name_H-M   'P 1'
#
loop_
_entity.id
_entity.type
_entity.pdbx_description
1 polymer ?
#
loop_
_entity_poly.entity_id
_entity_poly.type
_entity_poly.pdbx_seq_one_letter_code
_entity_poly.pdbx_strand_id
1 'polypeptide(L)'
;MKYRVAALSADLTDLPPTMNNSTILTKIPFRHTVKLIEKTESNLWKVKLLNTDKEGYVAADDLEPFDSNLLKQSDIEIPNFEATSLSSLNSKIETYKPIGDSSIPFRDLSSVASKLKSIEKIIEILNVSKSYRYEKDESDTYCNVYAFDYCFFNRVYIPRLRWTDKALVELEKGNEVSLIFNDTVRPFYTNYLYDWFVESSSEFGWQKVSDVDTLQKMVNENGGIGIISAKRFIIHKSGHIVVVVPETEDHKAFRKNGKVIYPLQSQAGYDNYNYFAEERKDWWANQDPEKGYSSAIFYYHD
;
A
#
# COMPACT_ATOMS: atom_id res chain seq x y z
N MET A 1 12.86 -13.10 21.30
CA MET A 1 13.54 -12.08 20.47
C MET A 1 12.61 -11.74 19.30
N LYS A 2 12.50 -10.47 18.91
CA LYS A 2 11.67 -10.07 17.76
C LYS A 2 12.55 -9.94 16.51
N TYR A 3 11.95 -10.18 15.35
CA TYR A 3 12.55 -10.03 14.02
C TYR A 3 11.54 -9.36 13.09
N ARG A 4 11.99 -8.80 11.97
CA ARG A 4 11.10 -8.34 10.89
C ARG A 4 11.35 -9.10 9.63
N VAL A 5 10.31 -9.23 8.81
CA VAL A 5 10.44 -9.73 7.45
C VAL A 5 11.13 -8.66 6.59
N ALA A 6 12.33 -8.97 6.11
CA ALA A 6 13.13 -8.11 5.22
C ALA A 6 12.88 -8.42 3.73
N ALA A 7 12.36 -9.60 3.41
CA ALA A 7 11.94 -9.95 2.06
C ALA A 7 10.62 -9.25 1.68
N LEU A 8 10.41 -8.98 0.39
CA LEU A 8 9.15 -8.41 -0.12
C LEU A 8 7.92 -9.26 0.25
N SER A 9 8.12 -10.56 0.43
CA SER A 9 7.19 -11.48 1.09
C SER A 9 7.94 -12.72 1.54
N ALA A 10 7.63 -13.24 2.73
CA ALA A 10 8.16 -14.51 3.22
C ALA A 10 7.02 -15.53 3.37
N ASP A 11 7.28 -16.81 3.15
CA ASP A 11 6.26 -17.85 3.35
C ASP A 11 6.31 -18.36 4.79
N LEU A 12 5.15 -18.40 5.46
CA LEU A 12 4.97 -19.10 6.72
C LEU A 12 4.45 -20.51 6.42
N THR A 13 5.17 -21.54 6.86
CA THR A 13 4.76 -22.94 6.65
C THR A 13 4.42 -23.66 7.95
N ASP A 14 3.59 -24.69 7.89
CA ASP A 14 3.18 -25.50 9.04
C ASP A 14 4.30 -26.41 9.58
N LEU A 15 5.14 -26.90 8.67
CA LEU A 15 6.29 -27.75 8.92
C LEU A 15 7.56 -27.14 8.31
N PRO A 16 8.76 -27.53 8.78
CA PRO A 16 9.99 -27.21 8.08
C PRO A 16 9.94 -27.79 6.65
N PRO A 17 10.10 -27.00 5.57
CA PRO A 17 10.00 -27.48 4.18
C PRO A 17 11.00 -28.57 3.76
N THR A 18 11.94 -28.97 4.62
CA THR A 18 12.72 -30.20 4.45
C THR A 18 11.86 -31.47 4.52
N MET A 19 10.63 -31.35 5.01
CA MET A 19 9.59 -32.38 4.89
C MET A 19 8.84 -32.15 3.57
N ASN A 20 8.79 -33.15 2.70
CA ASN A 20 8.16 -33.10 1.37
C ASN A 20 6.65 -32.70 1.32
N ASN A 21 6.04 -32.39 2.48
CA ASN A 21 4.61 -32.14 2.64
C ASN A 21 4.29 -30.80 3.35
N SER A 22 5.22 -29.83 3.41
CA SER A 22 4.93 -28.54 4.05
C SER A 22 3.87 -27.74 3.28
N THR A 23 2.90 -27.20 4.00
CA THR A 23 1.85 -26.32 3.46
C THR A 23 2.15 -24.86 3.81
N ILE A 24 2.00 -23.96 2.84
CA ILE A 24 2.05 -22.51 3.09
C ILE A 24 0.79 -22.10 3.85
N LEU A 25 0.95 -21.72 5.11
CA LEU A 25 -0.11 -21.19 5.97
C LEU A 25 -0.51 -19.77 5.59
N THR A 26 0.47 -18.93 5.27
CA THR A 26 0.25 -17.57 4.79
C THR A 26 1.52 -16.98 4.19
N LYS A 27 1.38 -15.90 3.40
CA LYS A 27 2.50 -15.05 3.01
C LYS A 27 2.61 -13.91 4.01
N ILE A 28 3.74 -13.82 4.69
CA ILE A 28 4.05 -12.76 5.65
C ILE A 28 4.43 -11.49 4.87
N PRO A 29 3.76 -10.35 5.11
CA PRO A 29 4.08 -9.09 4.46
C PRO A 29 5.49 -8.57 4.81
N PHE A 30 6.10 -7.82 3.90
CA PHE A 30 7.31 -7.05 4.18
C PHE A 30 7.13 -6.18 5.44
N ARG A 31 8.17 -6.14 6.27
CA ARG A 31 8.25 -5.45 7.58
C ARG A 31 7.30 -5.96 8.67
N HIS A 32 6.55 -7.04 8.45
CA HIS A 32 5.78 -7.67 9.52
C HIS A 32 6.73 -8.17 10.62
N THR A 33 6.41 -7.91 11.87
CA THR A 33 7.23 -8.31 13.01
C THR A 33 6.81 -9.70 13.47
N VAL A 34 7.81 -10.56 13.65
CA VAL A 34 7.63 -11.92 14.13
C VAL A 34 8.36 -12.10 15.46
N LYS A 35 7.77 -12.88 16.35
CA LYS A 35 8.39 -13.32 17.59
C LYS A 35 9.03 -14.68 17.33
N LEU A 36 10.35 -14.74 17.47
CA LEU A 36 11.07 -16.00 17.42
C LEU A 36 10.64 -16.90 18.58
N ILE A 37 10.22 -18.11 18.25
CA ILE A 37 9.89 -19.18 19.19
C ILE A 37 11.06 -20.15 19.32
N GLU A 38 11.61 -20.60 18.18
CA GLU A 38 12.67 -21.60 18.15
C GLU A 38 13.63 -21.34 16.97
N LYS A 39 14.94 -21.34 17.24
CA LYS A 39 15.97 -21.45 16.19
C LYS A 39 16.24 -22.92 15.96
N THR A 40 15.89 -23.43 14.79
CA THR A 40 16.26 -24.80 14.41
C THR A 40 17.72 -24.84 13.96
N GLU A 41 18.28 -26.04 13.83
CA GLU A 41 19.62 -26.24 13.25
C GLU A 41 19.68 -25.90 11.75
N SER A 42 18.52 -25.77 11.10
CA SER A 42 18.39 -25.36 9.71
C SER A 42 18.15 -23.85 9.58
N ASN A 43 18.17 -23.33 8.36
CA ASN A 43 17.83 -21.93 8.05
C ASN A 43 16.32 -21.61 8.22
N LEU A 44 15.57 -22.43 8.96
CA LEU A 44 14.13 -22.30 9.12
C LEU A 44 13.83 -22.10 10.60
N TRP A 45 13.34 -20.92 10.95
CA TRP A 45 13.03 -20.61 12.35
C TRP A 45 11.54 -20.69 12.59
N LYS A 46 11.17 -21.24 13.76
CA LYS A 46 9.79 -21.23 14.20
C LYS A 46 9.46 -19.86 14.77
N VAL A 47 8.43 -19.23 14.26
CA VAL A 47 8.02 -17.87 14.64
C VAL A 47 6.52 -17.78 14.85
N LYS A 48 6.10 -16.85 15.71
CA LYS A 48 4.72 -16.36 15.80
C LYS A 48 4.64 -15.00 15.12
N LEU A 49 3.68 -14.83 14.21
CA LEU A 49 3.37 -13.52 13.63
C LEU A 49 2.72 -12.66 14.72
N LEU A 50 3.30 -11.49 15.01
CA LEU A 50 2.69 -10.59 15.98
C LEU A 50 1.30 -10.16 15.52
N ASN A 51 0.41 -9.95 16.49
CA ASN A 51 -0.99 -9.54 16.31
C ASN A 51 -1.86 -10.53 15.53
N THR A 52 -1.40 -11.78 15.38
CA THR A 52 -2.17 -12.91 14.86
C THR A 52 -2.01 -14.11 15.78
N ASP A 53 -2.86 -15.12 15.58
CA ASP A 53 -2.71 -16.42 16.24
C ASP A 53 -1.86 -17.40 15.41
N LYS A 54 -1.23 -16.94 14.30
CA LYS A 54 -0.46 -17.80 13.42
C LYS A 54 0.97 -18.00 13.92
N GLU A 55 1.36 -19.28 13.91
CA GLU A 55 2.70 -19.76 14.20
C GLU A 55 3.10 -20.75 13.10
N GLY A 56 4.38 -20.74 12.73
CA GLY A 56 4.91 -21.61 11.70
C GLY A 56 6.41 -21.41 11.51
N TYR A 57 6.93 -21.92 10.40
CA TYR A 57 8.34 -21.84 10.02
C TYR A 57 8.52 -20.80 8.91
N VAL A 58 9.59 -20.01 9.01
CA VAL A 58 10.00 -19.03 8.00
C VAL A 58 11.51 -19.11 7.80
N ALA A 59 11.99 -18.80 6.59
CA ALA A 59 13.42 -18.74 6.33
C ALA A 59 14.08 -17.62 7.15
N ALA A 60 15.16 -17.92 7.86
CA ALA A 60 15.86 -16.95 8.69
C ALA A 60 16.54 -15.86 7.84
N ASP A 61 16.92 -16.18 6.60
CA ASP A 61 17.45 -15.19 5.64
C ASP A 61 16.41 -14.14 5.22
N ASP A 62 15.11 -14.44 5.36
CA ASP A 62 14.04 -13.48 5.13
C ASP A 62 13.80 -12.58 6.35
N LEU A 63 14.53 -12.79 7.45
CA LEU A 63 14.35 -12.09 8.72
C LEU A 63 15.55 -11.20 9.08
N GLU A 64 15.26 -9.97 9.51
CA GLU A 64 16.25 -9.07 10.13
C GLU A 64 15.97 -8.91 11.63
N PRO A 65 17.01 -8.80 12.49
CA PRO A 65 16.82 -8.53 13.90
C PRO A 65 16.03 -7.24 14.15
N PHE A 66 15.04 -7.31 15.04
CA PHE A 66 14.33 -6.12 15.51
C PHE A 66 15.05 -5.57 16.74
N ASP A 67 15.66 -4.39 16.64
CA ASP A 67 16.24 -3.70 17.79
C ASP A 67 15.19 -2.87 18.52
N SER A 68 14.76 -3.33 19.69
CA SER A 68 13.78 -2.63 20.53
C SER A 68 14.37 -1.47 21.33
N ASN A 69 15.70 -1.29 21.35
CA ASN A 69 16.35 -0.20 22.09
C ASN A 69 16.54 1.06 21.25
N LEU A 70 16.30 0.97 19.94
CA LEU A 70 16.36 2.07 18.98
C LEU A 70 15.02 2.23 18.26
N LEU A 71 13.90 2.13 18.99
CA LEU A 71 12.55 2.26 18.42
C LEU A 71 12.38 3.60 17.68
N LYS A 72 12.50 3.59 16.36
CA LYS A 72 11.94 4.63 15.50
C LYS A 72 10.46 4.39 15.31
N GLN A 73 9.71 5.39 14.88
CA GLN A 73 8.28 5.21 14.60
C GLN A 73 8.02 4.18 13.49
N SER A 74 8.95 4.07 12.54
CA SER A 74 8.99 3.01 11.52
C SER A 74 9.28 1.61 12.07
N ASP A 75 9.67 1.53 13.35
CA ASP A 75 9.90 0.29 14.05
C ASP A 75 8.68 -0.25 14.78
N ILE A 76 7.59 0.50 14.82
CA ILE A 76 6.32 0.02 15.37
C ILE A 76 5.69 -0.95 14.37
N GLU A 77 5.20 -2.07 14.89
CA GLU A 77 4.58 -3.12 14.07
C GLU A 77 3.47 -2.54 13.18
N ILE A 78 3.40 -2.97 11.93
CA ILE A 78 2.43 -2.42 11.00
C ILE A 78 1.07 -3.09 11.23
N PRO A 79 -0.02 -2.34 11.45
CA PRO A 79 -1.34 -2.91 11.69
C PRO A 79 -1.99 -3.39 10.38
N ASN A 80 -1.55 -4.52 9.86
CA ASN A 80 -2.14 -5.12 8.65
C ASN A 80 -3.06 -6.28 9.02
N PHE A 81 -4.31 -6.22 8.54
CA PHE A 81 -5.16 -7.41 8.52
C PHE A 81 -4.78 -8.31 7.34
N GLU A 82 -5.04 -9.59 7.52
CA GLU A 82 -4.98 -10.54 6.41
C GLU A 82 -6.08 -10.27 5.38
N ALA A 83 -5.80 -10.67 4.14
CA ALA A 83 -6.79 -10.69 3.08
C ALA A 83 -7.93 -11.66 3.42
N THR A 84 -9.14 -11.32 2.98
CA THR A 84 -10.35 -12.10 3.28
C THR A 84 -11.33 -12.00 2.13
N SER A 85 -12.11 -13.06 1.90
CA SER A 85 -13.13 -13.12 0.86
C SER A 85 -14.28 -12.14 1.08
N LEU A 86 -14.48 -11.65 2.31
CA LEU A 86 -15.46 -10.60 2.61
C LEU A 86 -15.05 -9.23 2.04
N SER A 87 -13.74 -8.99 1.91
CA SER A 87 -13.18 -7.81 1.25
C SER A 87 -13.03 -8.13 -0.25
N SER A 88 -13.94 -7.60 -1.06
CA SER A 88 -14.00 -7.88 -2.50
C SER A 88 -14.41 -6.65 -3.30
N LEU A 89 -14.27 -6.72 -4.64
CA LEU A 89 -14.68 -5.64 -5.55
C LEU A 89 -16.19 -5.37 -5.54
N ASN A 90 -16.99 -6.34 -5.10
CA ASN A 90 -18.45 -6.28 -5.05
C ASN A 90 -18.98 -5.99 -3.64
N SER A 91 -18.12 -5.49 -2.74
CA SER A 91 -18.45 -5.28 -1.34
C SER A 91 -17.80 -4.02 -0.78
N LYS A 92 -18.56 -3.29 0.04
CA LYS A 92 -18.03 -2.23 0.91
C LYS A 92 -17.73 -2.71 2.33
N ILE A 93 -17.96 -4.00 2.61
CA ILE A 93 -17.62 -4.63 3.88
C ILE A 93 -16.11 -4.86 3.91
N GLU A 94 -15.50 -4.59 5.07
CA GLU A 94 -14.07 -4.84 5.31
C GLU A 94 -13.11 -4.19 4.29
N THR A 95 -13.45 -3.01 3.75
CA THR A 95 -12.57 -2.19 2.90
C THR A 95 -11.28 -1.71 3.59
N TYR A 96 -11.16 -1.99 4.89
CA TYR A 96 -9.95 -1.79 5.68
C TYR A 96 -8.97 -2.97 5.61
N LYS A 97 -9.37 -4.09 4.97
CA LYS A 97 -8.54 -5.28 4.74
C LYS A 97 -8.20 -5.42 3.24
N PRO A 98 -7.05 -6.03 2.90
CA PRO A 98 -6.75 -6.41 1.53
C PRO A 98 -7.84 -7.30 0.92
N ILE A 99 -8.02 -7.20 -0.40
CA ILE A 99 -8.94 -8.07 -1.13
C ILE A 99 -8.40 -9.50 -1.13
N GLY A 100 -9.23 -10.45 -0.69
CA GLY A 100 -8.90 -11.89 -0.65
C GLY A 100 -9.33 -12.68 -1.88
N ASP A 101 -9.22 -12.09 -3.07
CA ASP A 101 -9.62 -12.71 -4.33
C ASP A 101 -8.40 -13.17 -5.12
N SER A 102 -8.21 -14.48 -5.21
CA SER A 102 -7.07 -15.08 -5.93
C SER A 102 -7.15 -14.96 -7.44
N SER A 103 -8.29 -14.54 -8.01
CA SER A 103 -8.43 -14.29 -9.45
C SER A 103 -7.74 -13.00 -9.90
N ILE A 104 -7.50 -12.08 -8.96
CA ILE A 104 -6.79 -10.83 -9.22
C ILE A 104 -5.27 -11.13 -9.18
N PRO A 105 -4.56 -10.98 -10.31
CA PRO A 105 -3.13 -11.25 -10.35
C PRO A 105 -2.36 -10.13 -9.64
N PHE A 106 -1.24 -10.50 -9.03
CA PHE A 106 -0.24 -9.51 -8.61
C PHE A 106 0.60 -9.05 -9.80
N ARG A 107 1.22 -7.87 -9.68
CA ARG A 107 2.21 -7.36 -10.64
C ARG A 107 3.32 -8.38 -10.83
N ASP A 108 3.64 -8.63 -12.10
CA ASP A 108 4.69 -9.53 -12.54
C ASP A 108 6.01 -8.75 -12.63
N LEU A 109 6.95 -9.10 -11.75
CA LEU A 109 8.24 -8.41 -11.61
C LEU A 109 9.35 -9.03 -12.48
N SER A 110 9.03 -9.99 -13.36
CA SER A 110 10.02 -10.73 -14.18
C SER A 110 10.74 -9.87 -15.23
N SER A 111 10.06 -8.86 -15.77
CA SER A 111 10.62 -7.93 -16.75
C SER A 111 9.82 -6.63 -16.77
N VAL A 112 10.38 -5.56 -17.31
CA VAL A 112 9.65 -4.28 -17.50
C VAL A 112 8.37 -4.49 -18.32
N ALA A 113 8.44 -5.25 -19.41
CA ALA A 113 7.28 -5.54 -20.24
C ALA A 113 6.18 -6.29 -19.46
N SER A 114 6.57 -7.25 -18.62
CA SER A 114 5.63 -7.98 -17.74
C SER A 114 5.03 -7.07 -16.66
N LYS A 115 5.83 -6.17 -16.06
CA LYS A 115 5.36 -5.18 -15.09
C LYS A 115 4.27 -4.30 -15.70
N LEU A 116 4.55 -3.70 -16.86
CA LEU A 116 3.61 -2.83 -17.58
C LEU A 116 2.30 -3.55 -17.90
N LYS A 117 2.39 -4.75 -18.49
CA LYS A 117 1.21 -5.55 -18.87
C LYS A 117 0.37 -6.00 -17.67
N SER A 118 1.03 -6.36 -16.57
CA SER A 118 0.32 -6.77 -15.36
C SER A 118 -0.32 -5.58 -14.63
N ILE A 119 0.28 -4.39 -14.64
CA ILE A 119 -0.34 -3.15 -14.16
C ILE A 119 -1.62 -2.86 -14.91
N GLU A 120 -1.59 -2.90 -16.25
CA GLU A 120 -2.77 -2.68 -17.09
C GLU A 120 -3.90 -3.65 -16.72
N LYS A 121 -3.58 -4.94 -16.57
CA LYS A 121 -4.54 -5.97 -16.16
C LYS A 121 -5.09 -5.74 -14.75
N ILE A 122 -4.27 -5.27 -13.82
CA ILE A 122 -4.73 -4.90 -12.46
C ILE A 122 -5.74 -3.76 -12.55
N ILE A 123 -5.46 -2.70 -13.33
CA ILE A 123 -6.38 -1.58 -13.51
C ILE A 123 -7.70 -2.05 -14.13
N GLU A 124 -7.63 -2.91 -15.14
CA GLU A 124 -8.80 -3.49 -15.81
C GLU A 124 -9.67 -4.30 -14.85
N ILE A 125 -9.06 -5.14 -13.99
CA ILE A 125 -9.78 -5.99 -13.04
C ILE A 125 -10.33 -5.18 -11.87
N LEU A 126 -9.52 -4.30 -11.27
CA LEU A 126 -10.00 -3.43 -10.18
C LEU A 126 -11.12 -2.52 -10.69
N ASN A 127 -11.06 -2.10 -11.94
CA ASN A 127 -12.09 -1.35 -12.65
C ASN A 127 -12.75 -0.27 -11.80
N VAL A 128 -11.95 0.72 -11.38
CA VAL A 128 -12.38 1.72 -10.40
C VAL A 128 -13.67 2.44 -10.80
N SER A 129 -13.91 2.60 -12.10
CA SER A 129 -15.11 3.22 -12.66
C SER A 129 -16.42 2.40 -12.53
N LYS A 130 -16.33 1.09 -12.27
CA LYS A 130 -17.49 0.17 -12.24
C LYS A 130 -17.60 -0.68 -10.98
N SER A 131 -16.53 -0.82 -10.20
CA SER A 131 -16.53 -1.68 -9.02
C SER A 131 -17.24 -1.01 -7.83
N TYR A 132 -18.22 -1.71 -7.26
CA TYR A 132 -19.02 -1.23 -6.12
C TYR A 132 -18.16 -0.83 -4.91
N ARG A 133 -17.03 -1.51 -4.71
CA ARG A 133 -16.06 -1.21 -3.65
C ARG A 133 -15.57 0.25 -3.65
N TYR A 134 -15.46 0.86 -4.82
CA TYR A 134 -14.89 2.20 -4.99
C TYR A 134 -15.94 3.27 -5.29
N GLU A 135 -17.20 2.88 -5.40
CA GLU A 135 -18.30 3.81 -5.62
C GLU A 135 -18.39 4.76 -4.42
N LYS A 136 -18.38 6.07 -4.68
CA LYS A 136 -18.51 7.09 -3.63
C LYS A 136 -19.87 6.99 -2.95
N ASP A 137 -19.94 7.42 -1.69
CA ASP A 137 -21.19 7.69 -1.01
C ASP A 137 -21.44 9.21 -0.95
N GLU A 138 -22.58 9.64 -0.41
CA GLU A 138 -22.92 11.07 -0.29
C GLU A 138 -21.86 11.87 0.47
N SER A 139 -21.20 11.25 1.46
CA SER A 139 -20.23 11.89 2.35
C SER A 139 -18.77 11.58 2.06
N ASP A 140 -18.46 10.51 1.32
CA ASP A 140 -17.11 9.96 1.24
C ASP A 140 -16.70 9.49 -0.16
N THR A 141 -15.43 9.70 -0.48
CA THR A 141 -14.76 9.12 -1.65
C THR A 141 -13.76 8.06 -1.19
N TYR A 142 -13.49 7.09 -2.06
CA TYR A 142 -12.71 5.89 -1.71
C TYR A 142 -11.31 5.89 -2.34
N CYS A 143 -10.75 7.08 -2.61
CA CYS A 143 -9.45 7.23 -3.26
C CYS A 143 -8.31 6.56 -2.48
N ASN A 144 -8.33 6.59 -1.15
CA ASN A 144 -7.38 5.90 -0.30
C ASN A 144 -7.53 4.36 -0.34
N VAL A 145 -8.76 3.85 -0.43
CA VAL A 145 -9.03 2.41 -0.56
C VAL A 145 -8.55 1.92 -1.92
N TYR A 146 -8.87 2.64 -3.00
CA TYR A 146 -8.39 2.29 -4.34
C TYR A 146 -6.87 2.35 -4.45
N ALA A 147 -6.23 3.40 -3.94
CA ALA A 147 -4.77 3.49 -3.92
C ALA A 147 -4.14 2.33 -3.15
N PHE A 148 -4.76 1.93 -2.02
CA PHE A 148 -4.30 0.79 -1.23
C PHE A 148 -4.41 -0.53 -2.00
N ASP A 149 -5.58 -0.85 -2.55
CA ASP A 149 -5.78 -2.09 -3.28
C ASP A 149 -4.89 -2.15 -4.54
N TYR A 150 -4.77 -1.03 -5.26
CA TYR A 150 -3.85 -0.90 -6.38
C TYR A 150 -2.40 -1.16 -5.96
N CYS A 151 -1.90 -0.52 -4.89
CA CYS A 151 -0.54 -0.74 -4.42
C CYS A 151 -0.34 -2.18 -3.92
N PHE A 152 -1.32 -2.76 -3.21
CA PHE A 152 -1.29 -4.14 -2.73
C PHE A 152 -1.09 -5.14 -3.87
N PHE A 153 -1.92 -5.09 -4.91
CA PHE A 153 -1.75 -5.96 -6.08
C PHE A 153 -0.49 -5.65 -6.87
N ASN A 154 0.04 -4.42 -6.79
CA ASN A 154 1.33 -4.07 -7.37
C ASN A 154 2.55 -4.44 -6.51
N ARG A 155 2.36 -5.13 -5.37
CA ARG A 155 3.42 -5.51 -4.43
C ARG A 155 4.19 -4.30 -3.88
N VAL A 156 3.49 -3.18 -3.72
CA VAL A 156 4.03 -1.95 -3.14
C VAL A 156 3.26 -1.63 -1.87
N TYR A 157 3.98 -1.29 -0.81
CA TYR A 157 3.36 -1.00 0.47
C TYR A 157 2.92 0.46 0.58
N ILE A 158 1.65 0.68 0.92
CA ILE A 158 1.16 1.91 1.55
C ILE A 158 0.28 1.52 2.76
N PRO A 159 0.24 2.33 3.82
CA PRO A 159 -0.54 1.97 4.99
C PRO A 159 -2.03 2.16 4.75
N ARG A 160 -2.82 1.15 5.13
CA ARG A 160 -4.29 1.25 5.19
C ARG A 160 -4.79 1.68 6.56
N LEU A 161 -4.05 1.33 7.61
CA LEU A 161 -4.42 1.44 9.01
C LEU A 161 -3.29 2.01 9.84
N ARG A 162 -3.67 2.72 10.91
CA ARG A 162 -2.77 3.17 11.98
C ARG A 162 -3.24 2.61 13.31
N TRP A 163 -2.29 2.42 14.23
CA TRP A 163 -2.62 2.22 15.64
C TRP A 163 -3.26 3.48 16.23
N THR A 164 -4.17 3.30 17.18
CA THR A 164 -4.64 4.40 18.03
C THR A 164 -3.54 4.83 18.99
N ASP A 165 -3.62 6.06 19.49
CA ASP A 165 -2.63 6.61 20.41
C ASP A 165 -2.52 5.74 21.68
N LYS A 166 -3.65 5.19 22.15
CA LYS A 166 -3.69 4.21 23.25
C LYS A 166 -2.93 2.92 22.91
N ALA A 167 -3.12 2.38 21.72
CA ALA A 167 -2.41 1.19 21.27
C ALA A 167 -0.91 1.44 21.10
N LEU A 168 -0.52 2.61 20.58
CA LEU A 168 0.88 3.02 20.44
C LEU A 168 1.60 3.04 21.80
N VAL A 169 0.99 3.65 22.82
CA VAL A 169 1.56 3.68 24.19
C VAL A 169 1.83 2.28 24.73
N GLU A 170 0.97 1.30 24.44
CA GLU A 170 1.16 -0.08 24.88
C GLU A 170 2.26 -0.80 24.07
N LEU A 171 2.30 -0.58 22.75
CA LEU A 171 3.36 -1.11 21.89
C LEU A 171 4.74 -0.56 22.27
N GLU A 172 4.84 0.72 22.61
CA GLU A 172 6.07 1.39 23.07
C GLU A 172 6.58 0.82 24.41
N LYS A 173 5.69 0.35 25.28
CA LYS A 173 6.05 -0.39 26.51
C LYS A 173 6.49 -1.84 26.22
N GLY A 174 6.40 -2.28 24.98
CA GLY A 174 6.71 -3.65 24.56
C GLY A 174 5.55 -4.64 24.71
N ASN A 175 4.35 -4.18 25.07
CA ASN A 175 3.17 -5.05 25.20
C ASN A 175 2.66 -5.51 23.82
N GLU A 176 2.04 -6.67 23.78
CA GLU A 176 1.31 -7.14 22.58
C GLU A 176 -0.07 -6.48 22.54
N VAL A 177 -0.49 -5.97 21.38
CA VAL A 177 -1.78 -5.30 21.20
C VAL A 177 -2.56 -6.00 20.08
N SER A 178 -3.72 -6.57 20.41
CA SER A 178 -4.56 -7.25 19.43
C SER A 178 -5.04 -6.30 18.33
N LEU A 179 -5.10 -6.80 17.09
CA LEU A 179 -5.55 -6.03 15.93
C LEU A 179 -7.09 -6.04 15.85
N ILE A 180 -7.73 -4.97 16.34
CA ILE A 180 -9.19 -4.84 16.42
C ILE A 180 -9.60 -3.54 15.72
N PHE A 181 -10.31 -3.69 14.59
CA PHE A 181 -10.78 -2.56 13.81
C PHE A 181 -11.73 -1.70 14.64
N ASN A 182 -11.55 -0.38 14.58
CA ASN A 182 -12.29 0.59 15.36
C ASN A 182 -12.11 0.55 16.89
N ASP A 183 -11.12 -0.18 17.38
CA ASP A 183 -10.70 -0.12 18.79
C ASP A 183 -9.20 0.19 18.89
N THR A 184 -8.36 -0.76 18.49
CA THR A 184 -6.90 -0.60 18.54
C THR A 184 -6.32 0.00 17.27
N VAL A 185 -7.05 -0.08 16.14
CA VAL A 185 -6.64 0.51 14.86
C VAL A 185 -7.72 1.33 14.18
N ARG A 186 -7.28 2.32 13.41
CA ARG A 186 -8.13 3.25 12.65
C ARG A 186 -7.65 3.36 11.20
N PRO A 187 -8.54 3.65 10.24
CA PRO A 187 -8.14 3.87 8.85
C PRO A 187 -7.20 5.09 8.73
N PHE A 188 -6.23 5.00 7.82
CA PHE A 188 -5.53 6.19 7.31
C PHE A 188 -6.50 6.98 6.42
N TYR A 189 -6.86 8.19 6.85
CA TYR A 189 -7.45 9.18 5.96
C TYR A 189 -6.35 9.82 5.11
N THR A 190 -6.71 10.40 3.97
CA THR A 190 -5.74 10.86 2.96
C THR A 190 -4.71 11.87 3.49
N ASN A 191 -5.09 12.74 4.44
CA ASN A 191 -4.15 13.67 5.07
C ASN A 191 -3.06 12.94 5.87
N TYR A 192 -3.40 11.87 6.60
CA TYR A 192 -2.41 11.06 7.30
C TYR A 192 -1.53 10.27 6.33
N LEU A 193 -2.08 9.83 5.19
CA LEU A 193 -1.31 9.14 4.18
C LEU A 193 -0.29 10.09 3.52
N TYR A 194 -0.67 11.35 3.29
CA TYR A 194 0.27 12.41 2.90
C TYR A 194 1.42 12.53 3.90
N ASP A 195 1.11 12.65 5.20
CA ASP A 195 2.13 12.81 6.24
C ASP A 195 3.04 11.57 6.31
N TRP A 196 2.48 10.36 6.20
CA TRP A 196 3.27 9.11 6.11
C TRP A 196 4.24 9.08 4.91
N PHE A 197 3.83 9.58 3.74
CA PHE A 197 4.75 9.69 2.61
C PHE A 197 5.93 10.61 2.90
N VAL A 198 5.70 11.71 3.63
CA VAL A 198 6.78 12.63 3.99
C VAL A 198 7.72 12.01 5.03
N GLU A 199 7.16 11.30 6.02
CA GLU A 199 7.90 10.89 7.22
C GLU A 199 8.54 9.51 7.11
N SER A 200 7.95 8.58 6.35
CA SER A 200 8.29 7.16 6.47
C SER A 200 8.43 6.42 5.14
N SER A 201 7.86 6.89 4.04
CA SER A 201 7.76 6.06 2.83
C SER A 201 9.09 5.64 2.22
N SER A 202 10.18 6.41 2.43
CA SER A 202 11.52 6.03 1.95
C SER A 202 12.00 4.70 2.52
N GLU A 203 11.58 4.36 3.74
CA GLU A 203 11.86 3.08 4.37
C GLU A 203 11.11 1.90 3.74
N PHE A 204 10.14 2.21 2.88
CA PHE A 204 9.29 1.28 2.15
C PHE A 204 9.54 1.36 0.64
N GLY A 205 10.72 1.83 0.21
CA GLY A 205 11.13 1.85 -1.20
C GLY A 205 10.59 3.04 -2.01
N TRP A 206 9.79 3.93 -1.41
CA TRP A 206 9.28 5.09 -2.12
C TRP A 206 10.31 6.20 -2.24
N GLN A 207 10.40 6.77 -3.42
CA GLN A 207 11.31 7.85 -3.78
C GLN A 207 10.49 9.12 -4.08
N LYS A 208 10.84 10.22 -3.42
CA LYS A 208 10.21 11.51 -3.70
C LYS A 208 10.68 12.03 -5.06
N VAL A 209 9.74 12.50 -5.89
CA VAL A 209 10.00 13.06 -7.21
C VAL A 209 9.61 14.54 -7.23
N SER A 210 10.36 15.36 -7.98
CA SER A 210 10.19 16.82 -8.02
C SER A 210 8.97 17.27 -8.83
N ASP A 211 8.61 16.53 -9.86
CA ASP A 211 7.59 16.94 -10.83
C ASP A 211 6.96 15.74 -11.54
N VAL A 212 5.77 15.98 -12.11
CA VAL A 212 4.96 14.96 -12.76
C VAL A 212 5.54 14.44 -14.08
N ASP A 213 6.43 15.20 -14.73
CA ASP A 213 7.09 14.77 -15.97
C ASP A 213 8.12 13.69 -15.69
N THR A 214 8.98 13.94 -14.70
CA THR A 214 9.91 12.94 -14.19
C THR A 214 9.15 11.72 -13.66
N LEU A 215 8.06 11.92 -12.91
CA LEU A 215 7.27 10.81 -12.36
C LEU A 215 6.68 9.93 -13.47
N GLN A 216 6.02 10.52 -14.47
CA GLN A 216 5.43 9.77 -15.58
C GLN A 216 6.51 9.00 -16.36
N LYS A 217 7.67 9.63 -16.60
CA LYS A 217 8.79 8.99 -17.28
C LYS A 217 9.27 7.75 -16.52
N MET A 218 9.49 7.85 -15.21
CA MET A 218 9.92 6.73 -14.38
C MET A 218 8.91 5.58 -14.39
N VAL A 219 7.61 5.90 -14.27
CA VAL A 219 6.53 4.91 -14.30
C VAL A 219 6.48 4.17 -15.65
N ASN A 220 6.63 4.90 -16.76
CA ASN A 220 6.66 4.32 -18.10
C ASN A 220 7.89 3.43 -18.36
N GLU A 221 9.08 3.92 -17.99
CA GLU A 221 10.35 3.27 -18.33
C GLU A 221 10.59 1.99 -17.53
N ASN A 222 10.11 1.94 -16.28
CA ASN A 222 10.43 0.87 -15.35
C ASN A 222 9.23 -0.05 -15.04
N GLY A 223 8.01 0.33 -15.44
CA GLY A 223 6.79 -0.32 -14.97
C GLY A 223 6.61 -0.17 -13.46
N GLY A 224 7.02 0.97 -12.92
CA GLY A 224 6.89 1.33 -11.51
C GLY A 224 5.50 1.89 -11.18
N ILE A 225 5.34 2.30 -9.94
CA ILE A 225 4.10 2.87 -9.38
C ILE A 225 4.34 4.32 -9.00
N GLY A 226 3.49 5.22 -9.48
CA GLY A 226 3.51 6.62 -9.07
C GLY A 226 2.33 6.98 -8.19
N ILE A 227 2.52 7.95 -7.29
CA ILE A 227 1.48 8.52 -6.44
C ILE A 227 1.55 10.04 -6.50
N ILE A 228 0.38 10.66 -6.59
CA ILE A 228 0.19 12.06 -6.24
C ILE A 228 -0.72 12.11 -5.02
N SER A 229 -0.26 12.74 -3.94
CA SER A 229 -1.06 12.97 -2.74
C SER A 229 -1.10 14.46 -2.44
N ALA A 230 -2.29 14.99 -2.14
CA ALA A 230 -2.48 16.40 -1.85
C ALA A 230 -3.25 16.60 -0.55
N LYS A 231 -2.78 17.56 0.25
CA LYS A 231 -3.32 17.91 1.56
C LYS A 231 -4.22 19.13 1.43
N ARG A 232 -5.41 19.11 2.04
CA ARG A 232 -6.34 20.25 2.01
C ARG A 232 -5.88 21.37 2.94
N PHE A 233 -6.24 22.61 2.61
CA PHE A 233 -6.11 23.77 3.52
C PHE A 233 -6.91 23.56 4.81
N ILE A 234 -8.14 23.04 4.69
CA ILE A 234 -9.01 22.78 5.84
C ILE A 234 -8.63 21.44 6.45
N ILE A 235 -8.03 21.48 7.65
CA ILE A 235 -7.47 20.32 8.38
C ILE A 235 -8.48 19.16 8.51
N HIS A 236 -9.75 19.48 8.75
CA HIS A 236 -10.80 18.48 8.98
C HIS A 236 -11.43 17.93 7.69
N LYS A 237 -11.03 18.40 6.51
CA LYS A 237 -11.45 17.82 5.23
C LYS A 237 -10.37 16.89 4.70
N SER A 238 -10.79 15.74 4.18
CA SER A 238 -9.89 14.76 3.57
C SER A 238 -9.18 15.32 2.35
N GLY A 239 -7.86 15.14 2.29
CA GLY A 239 -7.04 15.31 1.09
C GLY A 239 -7.45 14.38 -0.04
N HIS A 240 -6.65 14.35 -1.11
CA HIS A 240 -6.89 13.47 -2.25
C HIS A 240 -5.60 12.77 -2.68
N ILE A 241 -5.73 11.50 -3.06
CA ILE A 241 -4.64 10.66 -3.52
C ILE A 241 -5.06 9.97 -4.81
N VAL A 242 -4.15 9.92 -5.77
CA VAL A 242 -4.34 9.23 -7.05
C VAL A 242 -3.09 8.43 -7.36
N VAL A 243 -3.26 7.36 -8.14
CA VAL A 243 -2.15 6.59 -8.68
C VAL A 243 -1.80 7.14 -10.06
N VAL A 244 -0.50 7.30 -10.32
CA VAL A 244 0.04 7.58 -11.65
C VAL A 244 0.45 6.25 -12.26
N VAL A 245 -0.06 5.99 -13.46
CA VAL A 245 0.01 4.70 -14.12
C VAL A 245 0.79 4.81 -15.43
N PRO A 246 1.40 3.71 -15.91
CA PRO A 246 2.11 3.72 -17.18
C PRO A 246 1.17 4.04 -18.34
N GLU A 247 1.68 4.77 -19.33
CA GLU A 247 0.97 5.02 -20.58
C GLU A 247 0.81 3.73 -21.40
N THR A 248 -0.37 3.53 -21.97
CA THR A 248 -0.65 2.45 -22.93
C THR A 248 -0.73 3.02 -24.34
N GLU A 249 -1.04 2.21 -25.35
CA GLU A 249 -1.26 2.71 -26.72
C GLU A 249 -2.44 3.71 -26.76
N ASP A 250 -3.52 3.40 -26.04
CA ASP A 250 -4.78 4.16 -26.05
C ASP A 250 -4.86 5.25 -24.98
N HIS A 251 -4.04 5.15 -23.93
CA HIS A 251 -4.07 6.09 -22.80
C HIS A 251 -2.72 6.74 -22.62
N LYS A 252 -2.67 8.05 -22.83
CA LYS A 252 -1.46 8.87 -22.76
C LYS A 252 -1.61 9.99 -21.72
N ALA A 253 -0.50 10.36 -21.11
CA ALA A 253 -0.35 11.57 -20.32
C ALA A 253 -0.44 12.80 -21.22
N PHE A 254 -0.96 13.90 -20.68
CA PHE A 254 -1.10 15.14 -21.42
C PHE A 254 0.18 15.98 -21.36
N ARG A 255 0.59 16.42 -22.54
CA ARG A 255 1.86 17.11 -22.76
C ARG A 255 1.65 18.48 -23.36
N LYS A 256 2.48 19.42 -22.93
CA LYS A 256 2.64 20.74 -23.56
C LYS A 256 4.11 20.94 -23.89
N ASN A 257 4.41 21.21 -25.16
CA ASN A 257 5.79 21.36 -25.66
C ASN A 257 6.67 20.14 -25.33
N GLY A 258 6.12 18.93 -25.47
CA GLY A 258 6.83 17.67 -25.21
C GLY A 258 6.98 17.29 -23.73
N LYS A 259 6.68 18.19 -22.80
CA LYS A 259 6.73 17.96 -21.36
C LYS A 259 5.35 17.52 -20.83
N VAL A 260 5.30 16.48 -20.02
CA VAL A 260 4.08 16.09 -19.30
C VAL A 260 3.75 17.18 -18.28
N ILE A 261 2.56 17.73 -18.41
CA ILE A 261 1.98 18.66 -17.43
C ILE A 261 0.83 18.01 -16.67
N TYR A 262 0.25 16.94 -17.22
CA TYR A 262 -0.74 16.13 -16.53
C TYR A 262 -0.43 14.65 -16.74
N PRO A 263 0.02 13.93 -15.69
CA PRO A 263 0.36 12.52 -15.82
C PRO A 263 -0.92 11.70 -16.02
N LEU A 264 -0.76 10.51 -16.62
CA LEU A 264 -1.83 9.55 -16.74
C LEU A 264 -2.13 8.97 -15.35
N GLN A 265 -3.36 9.14 -14.91
CA GLN A 265 -3.80 8.81 -13.56
C GLN A 265 -4.97 7.82 -13.59
N SER A 266 -5.15 7.11 -12.48
CA SER A 266 -6.36 6.35 -12.16
C SER A 266 -6.85 6.75 -10.76
N GLN A 267 -8.17 6.84 -10.55
CA GLN A 267 -8.73 7.34 -9.28
C GLN A 267 -10.12 6.80 -8.91
N ALA A 268 -10.36 6.75 -7.60
CA ALA A 268 -11.69 6.66 -6.97
C ALA A 268 -12.06 7.98 -6.26
N GLY A 269 -12.16 9.07 -7.02
CA GLY A 269 -12.34 10.41 -6.48
C GLY A 269 -13.80 10.86 -6.47
N TYR A 270 -14.01 12.14 -6.80
CA TYR A 270 -15.37 12.65 -7.05
C TYR A 270 -16.00 11.94 -8.25
N ASP A 271 -15.19 11.69 -9.28
CA ASP A 271 -15.50 10.82 -10.40
C ASP A 271 -14.45 9.71 -10.43
N ASN A 272 -14.88 8.49 -10.77
CA ASN A 272 -13.99 7.35 -10.85
C ASN A 272 -13.53 7.16 -12.29
N TYR A 273 -12.22 7.05 -12.49
CA TYR A 273 -11.62 6.90 -13.81
C TYR A 273 -10.53 5.82 -13.76
N ASN A 274 -10.65 4.81 -14.63
CA ASN A 274 -9.57 3.83 -14.83
C ASN A 274 -8.33 4.51 -15.43
N TYR A 275 -8.55 5.50 -16.30
CA TYR A 275 -7.52 6.30 -16.93
C TYR A 275 -8.06 7.71 -17.14
N PHE A 276 -7.28 8.72 -16.76
CA PHE A 276 -7.54 10.11 -17.15
C PHE A 276 -6.23 10.90 -17.17
N ALA A 277 -6.14 11.80 -18.14
CA ALA A 277 -5.02 12.74 -18.27
C ALA A 277 -5.48 14.09 -18.83
N GLU A 278 -6.76 14.44 -18.70
CA GLU A 278 -7.32 15.63 -19.34
C GLU A 278 -6.79 16.92 -18.70
N GLU A 279 -6.72 18.01 -19.49
CA GLU A 279 -6.44 19.37 -19.02
C GLU A 279 -7.57 19.87 -18.12
N ARG A 280 -7.62 19.35 -16.90
CA ARG A 280 -8.23 20.04 -15.75
C ARG A 280 -7.07 20.81 -15.13
N LYS A 281 -7.26 22.06 -14.73
CA LYS A 281 -6.23 22.80 -13.95
C LYS A 281 -5.69 21.85 -12.88
N ASP A 282 -4.39 21.54 -12.89
CA ASP A 282 -3.66 20.68 -11.93
C ASP A 282 -4.46 20.56 -10.65
N TRP A 283 -5.25 19.48 -10.50
CA TRP A 283 -6.27 19.47 -9.47
C TRP A 283 -5.63 19.66 -8.09
N TRP A 284 -4.39 19.16 -7.94
CA TRP A 284 -3.52 19.27 -6.78
C TRP A 284 -2.91 20.67 -6.56
N ALA A 285 -2.93 21.54 -7.55
CA ALA A 285 -2.46 22.92 -7.48
C ALA A 285 -3.61 23.93 -7.26
N ASN A 286 -4.85 23.48 -7.14
CA ASN A 286 -5.98 24.36 -6.86
C ASN A 286 -5.76 25.14 -5.54
N GLN A 287 -5.63 26.47 -5.63
CA GLN A 287 -5.36 27.37 -4.50
C GLN A 287 -6.62 27.92 -3.82
N ASP A 288 -7.82 27.43 -4.18
CA ASP A 288 -9.06 27.79 -3.49
C ASP A 288 -8.98 27.38 -1.99
N PRO A 289 -9.12 28.30 -1.02
CA PRO A 289 -9.01 27.96 0.40
C PRO A 289 -10.08 26.98 0.91
N GLU A 290 -11.25 26.92 0.27
CA GLU A 290 -12.38 26.08 0.69
C GLU A 290 -12.37 24.70 0.03
N LYS A 291 -11.84 24.64 -1.20
CA LYS A 291 -11.92 23.46 -2.09
C LYS A 291 -10.58 22.94 -2.58
N GLY A 292 -9.52 23.71 -2.42
CA GLY A 292 -8.17 23.44 -2.89
C GLY A 292 -7.27 22.75 -1.88
N TYR A 293 -5.98 22.76 -2.20
CA TYR A 293 -4.93 22.01 -1.51
C TYR A 293 -3.79 22.94 -1.10
N SER A 294 -3.32 22.77 0.14
CA SER A 294 -2.18 23.52 0.68
C SER A 294 -0.85 23.05 0.10
N SER A 295 -0.78 21.79 -0.31
CA SER A 295 0.42 21.17 -0.85
C SER A 295 0.11 19.88 -1.58
N ALA A 296 1.00 19.51 -2.50
CA ALA A 296 1.00 18.24 -3.21
C ALA A 296 2.40 17.62 -3.16
N ILE A 297 2.45 16.29 -3.18
CA ILE A 297 3.67 15.50 -3.22
C ILE A 297 3.58 14.43 -4.30
N PHE A 298 4.74 14.09 -4.85
CA PHE A 298 4.89 13.13 -5.93
C PHE A 298 5.89 12.07 -5.49
N TYR A 299 5.50 10.81 -5.57
CA TYR A 299 6.34 9.69 -5.15
C TYR A 299 6.32 8.57 -6.18
N TYR A 300 7.45 7.90 -6.33
CA TYR A 300 7.68 6.78 -7.21
C TYR A 300 8.10 5.55 -6.40
N HIS A 301 7.69 4.37 -6.81
CA HIS A 301 8.21 3.09 -6.32
C HIS A 301 8.45 2.16 -7.51
N ASP A 302 9.56 1.42 -7.52
CA ASP A 302 9.88 0.49 -8.61
C ASP A 302 9.03 -0.79 -8.63
#